data_AF-A0A552AQ06-F1
#
_entry.id   AF-A0A552AQ06-F1
#
_cell.length_a   1.000
_cell.length_b   1.000
_cell.length_c   1.000
_cell.angle_alpha   90.00
_cell.angle_beta   90.00
_cell.angle_gamma   90.00
#
_symmetry.space_group_name_H-M   'P 1'
#
loop_
_entity.id
_entity.type
_entity.pdbx_description
1 polymer ?
#
loop_
_entity_poly.entity_id
_entity_poly.type
_entity_poly.pdbx_seq_one_letter_code
_entity_poly.pdbx_strand_id
1 'polypeptide(L)'
;MPKSLRFRQLTKELNRLKKQFLPRKFSEINEYSERQLALTFAYRVFAHAEIESYLEDRVWDTVQTAKNIWDNQGKAGRVLLCVIAFSGQEMENPPDTITPLKGNKNVSLDKLKITKKIDIVIRCFKSVIDQNHGIKETNLLKLLLPIGIDSDDLDKVWLANMNTFGEERGEIAHSSAIKTKKTPNPADELERVKQIIQELEKVDQLITNLLK
;
A
#
# COMPACT_ATOMS: atom_id res chain seq x y z
N MET A 1 9.94 9.91 -15.79
CA MET A 1 8.51 9.85 -16.17
C MET A 1 7.72 10.77 -15.26
N PRO A 2 6.55 11.29 -15.66
CA PRO A 2 5.79 12.17 -14.78
C PRO A 2 5.27 11.39 -13.56
N LYS A 3 5.45 11.96 -12.37
CA LYS A 3 4.89 11.46 -11.10
C LYS A 3 3.37 11.32 -11.20
N SER A 4 2.80 10.28 -10.59
CA SER A 4 1.34 10.12 -10.52
C SER A 4 0.68 11.29 -9.78
N LEU A 5 -0.60 11.52 -10.04
CA LEU A 5 -1.36 12.57 -9.34
C LEU A 5 -1.37 12.32 -7.83
N ARG A 6 -1.61 11.07 -7.40
CA ARG A 6 -1.58 10.67 -5.99
C ARG A 6 -0.21 10.88 -5.35
N PHE A 7 0.90 10.63 -6.05
CA PHE A 7 2.24 10.88 -5.50
C PHE A 7 2.51 12.38 -5.30
N ARG A 8 2.00 13.24 -6.19
CA ARG A 8 2.06 14.70 -6.00
C ARG A 8 1.22 15.16 -4.81
N GLN A 9 0.09 14.51 -4.55
CA GLN A 9 -0.74 14.79 -3.37
C GLN A 9 -0.03 14.36 -2.09
N LEU A 10 0.50 13.13 -2.04
CA LEU A 10 1.33 12.63 -0.93
C LEU A 10 2.44 13.63 -0.57
N THR A 11 3.23 14.03 -1.56
CA THR A 11 4.36 14.96 -1.33
C THR A 11 3.89 16.34 -0.85
N LYS A 12 2.73 16.82 -1.31
CA LYS A 12 2.12 18.06 -0.81
C LYS A 12 1.69 17.93 0.64
N GLU A 13 1.03 16.83 1.01
CA GLU A 13 0.54 16.58 2.37
C GLU A 13 1.70 16.37 3.35
N LEU A 14 2.72 15.59 3.00
CA LEU A 14 3.91 15.43 3.84
C LEU A 14 4.63 16.77 4.07
N ASN A 15 4.67 17.65 3.07
CA ASN A 15 5.18 19.01 3.23
C ASN A 15 4.32 19.88 4.14
N ARG A 16 2.99 19.71 4.13
CA ARG A 16 2.08 20.37 5.08
C ARG A 16 2.33 19.87 6.51
N LEU A 17 2.39 18.55 6.70
CA LEU A 17 2.66 17.92 7.99
C LEU A 17 4.00 18.37 8.57
N LYS A 18 5.06 18.40 7.74
CA LYS A 18 6.36 18.96 8.13
C LYS A 18 6.23 20.36 8.69
N LYS A 19 5.55 21.27 7.98
CA LYS A 19 5.39 22.67 8.39
C LYS A 19 4.57 22.82 9.67
N GLN A 20 3.66 21.89 9.94
CA GLN A 20 2.74 21.94 11.08
C GLN A 20 3.36 21.35 12.35
N PHE A 21 4.14 20.28 12.22
CA PHE A 21 4.59 19.48 13.37
C PHE A 21 6.08 19.58 13.66
N LEU A 22 6.92 19.89 12.67
CA LEU A 22 8.37 20.00 12.88
C LEU A 22 8.79 21.46 13.12
N PRO A 23 9.87 21.68 13.90
CA PRO A 23 10.38 23.02 14.14
C PRO A 23 10.92 23.66 12.86
N ARG A 24 10.82 25.00 12.76
CA ARG A 24 11.36 25.76 11.61
C ARG A 24 12.89 25.78 11.57
N LYS A 25 13.52 25.72 12.74
CA LYS A 25 14.98 25.64 12.93
C LYS A 25 15.26 24.42 13.80
N PHE A 26 16.16 23.56 13.34
CA PHE A 26 16.61 22.40 14.10
C PHE A 26 17.70 22.82 15.08
N SER A 27 17.78 22.13 16.22
CA SER A 27 18.77 22.42 17.26
C SER A 27 20.11 21.80 16.87
N GLU A 28 21.18 22.59 16.85
CA GLU A 28 22.54 22.13 16.53
C GLU A 28 23.11 21.19 17.63
N ILE A 29 22.63 21.36 18.86
CA ILE A 29 23.02 20.57 20.04
C ILE A 29 21.99 19.49 20.39
N ASN A 30 20.99 19.26 19.53
CA ASN A 30 19.90 18.29 19.71
C ASN A 30 19.02 18.49 20.96
N GLU A 31 18.96 19.71 21.49
CA GLU A 31 18.03 20.06 22.55
C GLU A 31 16.68 20.51 21.99
N TYR A 32 15.61 19.85 22.42
CA TYR A 32 14.24 20.14 22.03
C TYR A 32 13.32 20.12 23.25
N SER A 33 12.37 21.05 23.31
CA SER A 33 11.32 21.07 24.33
C SER A 33 10.39 19.85 24.23
N GLU A 34 9.78 19.44 25.35
CA GLU A 34 8.80 18.34 25.38
C GLU A 34 7.68 18.52 24.35
N ARG A 35 7.22 19.76 24.15
CA ARG A 35 6.22 20.08 23.12
C ARG A 35 6.72 19.77 21.72
N GLN A 36 7.96 20.11 21.39
CA GLN A 36 8.54 19.82 20.06
C GLN A 36 8.70 18.32 19.84
N LEU A 37 9.07 17.58 20.89
CA LEU A 37 9.16 16.13 20.84
C LEU A 37 7.78 15.48 20.64
N ALA A 38 6.77 15.94 21.39
CA ALA A 38 5.37 15.52 21.22
C ALA A 38 4.84 15.79 19.79
N LEU A 39 5.14 16.95 19.22
CA LEU A 39 4.76 17.25 17.83
C LEU A 39 5.53 16.38 16.83
N THR A 40 6.79 16.03 17.11
CA THR A 40 7.58 15.13 16.25
C THR A 40 7.01 13.71 16.26
N PHE A 41 6.52 13.23 17.40
CA PHE A 41 5.76 11.99 17.47
C PHE A 41 4.50 12.04 16.59
N ALA A 42 3.75 13.14 16.66
CA ALA A 42 2.58 13.34 15.80
C ALA A 42 2.98 13.34 14.31
N TYR A 43 4.06 14.02 13.94
CA TYR A 43 4.59 14.03 12.56
C TYR A 43 4.82 12.61 12.05
N ARG A 44 5.52 11.76 12.81
CA ARG A 44 5.79 10.36 12.45
C ARG A 44 4.50 9.59 12.19
N VAL A 45 3.53 9.69 13.11
CA VAL A 45 2.25 8.97 13.01
C VAL A 45 1.47 9.41 11.77
N PHE A 46 1.35 10.72 11.53
CA PHE A 46 0.63 11.23 10.37
C PHE A 46 1.36 10.95 9.05
N ALA A 47 2.70 11.06 9.02
CA ALA A 47 3.48 10.74 7.84
C ALA A 47 3.35 9.26 7.47
N HIS A 48 3.39 8.36 8.45
CA HIS A 48 3.13 6.94 8.25
C HIS A 48 1.73 6.72 7.63
N ALA A 49 0.68 7.26 8.24
CA ALA A 49 -0.69 7.07 7.77
C ALA A 49 -0.89 7.59 6.34
N GLU A 50 -0.26 8.72 6.00
CA GLU A 50 -0.32 9.28 4.64
C GLU A 50 0.40 8.39 3.62
N ILE A 51 1.57 7.83 3.96
CA ILE A 51 2.32 6.91 3.07
C ILE A 51 1.53 5.61 2.85
N GLU A 52 0.92 5.08 3.90
CA GLU A 52 0.06 3.90 3.87
C GLU A 52 -1.14 4.11 2.93
N SER A 53 -1.92 5.17 3.18
CA SER A 53 -3.08 5.52 2.35
C SER A 53 -2.70 5.73 0.89
N TYR A 54 -1.55 6.37 0.62
CA TYR A 54 -1.04 6.53 -0.73
C TYR A 54 -0.80 5.18 -1.42
N LEU A 55 -0.13 4.23 -0.76
CA LEU A 55 0.17 2.91 -1.34
C LEU A 55 -1.11 2.12 -1.63
N GLU A 56 -2.04 2.11 -0.68
CA GLU A 56 -3.34 1.45 -0.81
C GLU A 56 -4.14 2.02 -1.99
N ASP A 57 -4.21 3.35 -2.10
CA ASP A 57 -4.89 4.04 -3.18
C ASP A 57 -4.23 3.74 -4.54
N ARG A 58 -2.90 3.79 -4.63
CA ARG A 58 -2.19 3.52 -5.89
C ARG A 58 -2.41 2.10 -6.38
N VAL A 59 -2.36 1.13 -5.47
CA VAL A 59 -2.58 -0.28 -5.77
C VAL A 59 -4.02 -0.49 -6.21
N TRP A 60 -4.98 0.10 -5.49
CA TRP A 60 -6.40 -0.03 -5.82
C TRP A 60 -6.76 0.59 -7.17
N ASP A 61 -6.31 1.82 -7.45
CA ASP A 61 -6.52 2.49 -8.73
C ASP A 61 -5.99 1.66 -9.91
N THR A 62 -4.86 0.96 -9.69
CA THR A 62 -4.22 0.11 -10.70
C THR A 62 -5.07 -1.13 -11.00
N VAL A 63 -5.62 -1.78 -9.98
CA VAL A 63 -6.53 -2.92 -10.13
C VAL A 63 -7.83 -2.50 -10.79
N GLN A 64 -8.41 -1.36 -10.40
CA GLN A 64 -9.63 -0.84 -11.01
C GLN A 64 -9.42 -0.52 -12.49
N THR A 65 -8.27 0.05 -12.85
CA THR A 65 -7.92 0.30 -14.25
C THR A 65 -7.83 -1.00 -15.04
N ALA A 66 -7.15 -2.03 -14.50
CA ALA A 66 -7.05 -3.34 -15.14
C ALA A 66 -8.43 -4.00 -15.31
N LYS A 67 -9.30 -3.88 -14.30
CA LYS A 67 -10.70 -4.35 -14.38
C LYS A 67 -11.48 -3.62 -15.48
N ASN A 68 -11.36 -2.31 -15.55
CA ASN A 68 -12.05 -1.52 -16.57
C ASN A 68 -11.59 -1.89 -17.99
N ILE A 69 -10.30 -2.20 -18.18
CA ILE A 69 -9.79 -2.71 -19.46
C ILE A 69 -10.44 -4.06 -19.79
N TRP A 70 -10.53 -4.97 -18.82
CA TRP A 70 -11.22 -6.26 -19.00
C TRP A 70 -12.71 -6.07 -19.34
N ASP A 71 -13.44 -5.29 -18.57
CA ASP A 71 -14.89 -5.11 -18.74
C ASP A 71 -15.23 -4.47 -20.10
N ASN A 72 -14.39 -3.54 -20.59
CA ASN A 72 -14.65 -2.81 -21.84
C ASN A 72 -14.04 -3.46 -23.09
N GLN A 73 -12.92 -4.19 -22.95
CA GLN A 73 -12.16 -4.70 -24.10
C GLN A 73 -12.00 -6.24 -24.10
N GLY A 74 -12.35 -6.92 -23.00
CA GLY A 74 -12.13 -8.35 -22.82
C GLY A 74 -10.65 -8.74 -22.70
N LYS A 75 -9.74 -7.79 -22.44
CA LYS A 75 -8.29 -8.04 -22.39
C LYS A 75 -7.80 -8.19 -20.96
N ALA A 76 -7.14 -9.30 -20.66
CA ALA A 76 -6.47 -9.52 -19.39
C ALA A 76 -5.00 -9.09 -19.48
N GLY A 77 -4.67 -7.94 -18.93
CA GLY A 77 -3.28 -7.46 -18.82
C GLY A 77 -2.52 -8.10 -17.65
N ARG A 78 -1.22 -7.79 -17.54
CA ARG A 78 -0.32 -8.30 -16.48
C ARG A 78 -0.92 -8.16 -15.08
N VAL A 79 -1.42 -6.97 -14.74
CA VAL A 79 -2.01 -6.68 -13.43
C VAL A 79 -3.13 -7.68 -13.09
N LEU A 80 -4.11 -7.86 -13.98
CA LEU A 80 -5.25 -8.73 -13.71
C LEU A 80 -4.81 -10.19 -13.56
N LEU A 81 -3.87 -10.65 -14.39
CA LEU A 81 -3.31 -12.00 -14.30
C LEU A 81 -2.60 -12.23 -12.96
N CYS A 82 -1.78 -11.28 -12.51
CA CYS A 82 -1.10 -11.35 -11.22
C CYS A 82 -2.10 -11.34 -10.06
N VAL A 83 -3.13 -10.50 -10.09
CA VAL A 83 -4.15 -10.45 -9.02
C VAL A 83 -4.88 -11.80 -8.94
N ILE A 84 -5.18 -12.43 -10.07
CA ILE A 84 -5.75 -13.78 -10.12
C ILE A 84 -4.77 -14.81 -9.55
N ALA A 85 -3.51 -14.78 -9.96
CA ALA A 85 -2.47 -15.73 -9.50
C ALA A 85 -2.24 -15.64 -7.98
N PHE A 86 -2.29 -14.43 -7.41
CA PHE A 86 -2.12 -14.19 -5.97
C PHE A 86 -3.45 -14.21 -5.19
N SER A 87 -4.58 -14.51 -5.82
CA SER A 87 -5.89 -14.50 -5.18
C SER A 87 -6.13 -15.64 -4.18
N GLY A 88 -5.28 -16.68 -4.23
CA GLY A 88 -5.48 -17.93 -3.49
C GLY A 88 -6.71 -18.71 -3.92
N GLN A 89 -7.40 -18.31 -5.00
CA GLN A 89 -8.52 -19.05 -5.56
C GLN A 89 -8.01 -20.23 -6.38
N GLU A 90 -8.41 -21.44 -5.99
CA GLU A 90 -8.10 -22.65 -6.75
C GLU A 90 -8.97 -22.76 -8.00
N MET A 91 -8.42 -23.37 -9.05
CA MET A 91 -9.18 -23.69 -10.25
C MET A 91 -10.16 -24.83 -9.93
N GLU A 92 -11.43 -24.48 -9.76
CA GLU A 92 -12.51 -25.47 -9.74
C GLU A 92 -12.57 -26.20 -11.09
N ASN A 93 -12.85 -27.50 -11.06
CA ASN A 93 -13.14 -28.25 -12.28
C ASN A 93 -14.33 -27.61 -13.01
N PRO A 94 -14.25 -27.45 -14.35
CA PRO A 94 -15.39 -26.98 -15.11
C PRO A 94 -16.56 -27.97 -14.93
N PRO A 95 -17.82 -27.50 -14.95
CA PRO A 95 -18.95 -28.39 -14.84
C PRO A 95 -19.02 -29.32 -16.07
N ASP A 96 -19.48 -30.55 -15.87
CA ASP A 96 -19.67 -31.54 -16.96
C ASP A 96 -20.73 -31.08 -17.98
N THR A 97 -21.63 -30.18 -17.57
CA THR A 97 -22.71 -29.63 -18.40
C THR A 97 -23.09 -28.23 -17.95
N ILE A 98 -23.49 -27.38 -18.90
CA ILE A 98 -24.04 -26.05 -18.64
C ILE A 98 -25.47 -26.14 -18.10
N THR A 99 -26.21 -27.20 -18.44
CA THR A 99 -27.57 -27.48 -17.97
C THR A 99 -27.58 -28.72 -17.08
N PRO A 100 -27.64 -28.57 -15.75
CA PRO A 100 -27.69 -29.73 -14.86
C PRO A 100 -29.00 -30.50 -15.06
N LEU A 101 -28.90 -31.83 -15.20
CA LEU A 101 -30.06 -32.71 -15.18
C LEU A 101 -30.76 -32.60 -13.83
N LYS A 102 -32.10 -32.51 -13.83
CA LYS A 102 -32.94 -32.34 -12.64
C LYS A 102 -32.50 -33.31 -11.53
N GLY A 103 -31.92 -32.80 -10.45
CA GLY A 103 -31.56 -33.59 -9.27
C GLY A 103 -30.27 -33.16 -8.57
N ASN A 104 -29.31 -32.58 -9.29
CA ASN A 104 -28.10 -32.02 -8.68
C ASN A 104 -28.25 -30.53 -8.38
N LYS A 105 -27.88 -30.14 -7.15
CA LYS A 105 -27.96 -28.78 -6.60
C LYS A 105 -27.63 -27.73 -7.68
N ASN A 106 -28.57 -26.82 -7.94
CA ASN A 106 -28.43 -25.70 -8.88
C ASN A 106 -27.04 -25.06 -8.77
N VAL A 107 -26.14 -25.39 -9.70
CA VAL A 107 -24.93 -24.59 -9.91
C VAL A 107 -25.44 -23.25 -10.41
N SER A 108 -25.43 -22.23 -9.55
CA SER A 108 -25.87 -20.89 -9.93
C SER A 108 -25.14 -20.50 -11.22
N LEU A 109 -25.88 -20.11 -12.26
CA LEU A 109 -25.31 -19.67 -13.53
C LEU A 109 -24.29 -18.53 -13.34
N ASP A 110 -24.39 -17.77 -12.25
CA ASP A 110 -23.43 -16.74 -11.89
C ASP A 110 -22.06 -17.29 -11.47
N LYS A 111 -21.98 -18.53 -10.95
CA LYS A 111 -20.71 -19.20 -10.67
C LYS A 111 -19.96 -19.60 -11.95
N LEU A 112 -20.65 -19.69 -13.08
CA LEU A 112 -20.07 -20.05 -14.38
C LEU A 112 -19.54 -18.83 -15.16
N LYS A 113 -19.95 -17.62 -14.77
CA LYS A 113 -19.54 -16.38 -15.45
C LYS A 113 -18.12 -16.00 -15.05
N ILE A 114 -17.22 -15.93 -16.04
CA ILE A 114 -15.83 -15.50 -15.86
C ILE A 114 -15.75 -14.13 -15.18
N THR A 115 -16.59 -13.19 -15.59
CA THR A 115 -16.68 -11.85 -14.98
C THR A 115 -17.01 -11.91 -13.49
N LYS A 116 -17.89 -12.82 -13.05
CA LYS A 116 -18.20 -12.99 -11.63
C LYS A 116 -17.03 -13.60 -10.85
N LYS A 117 -16.27 -14.53 -11.45
CA LYS A 117 -15.03 -15.04 -10.83
C LYS A 117 -13.98 -13.94 -10.67
N ILE A 118 -13.82 -13.07 -11.68
CA ILE A 118 -12.95 -11.89 -11.62
C ILE A 118 -13.42 -10.92 -10.53
N ASP A 119 -14.72 -10.62 -10.44
CA ASP A 119 -15.28 -9.76 -9.39
C ASP A 119 -15.04 -10.32 -7.98
N ILE A 120 -15.08 -11.65 -7.80
CA ILE A 120 -14.75 -12.30 -6.52
C ILE A 120 -13.28 -12.05 -6.18
N VAL A 121 -12.38 -12.35 -7.11
CA VAL A 121 -10.93 -12.16 -6.94
C VAL A 121 -10.59 -10.71 -6.58
N ILE A 122 -11.15 -9.74 -7.30
CA ILE A 122 -10.93 -8.31 -7.04
C ILE A 122 -11.47 -7.90 -5.67
N ARG A 123 -12.63 -8.42 -5.24
CA ARG A 123 -13.17 -8.17 -3.90
C ARG A 123 -12.30 -8.78 -2.80
N CYS A 124 -11.78 -9.99 -3.01
CA CYS A 124 -10.81 -10.61 -2.10
C CYS A 124 -9.57 -9.73 -1.96
N PHE A 125 -9.01 -9.26 -3.07
CA PHE A 125 -7.84 -8.39 -3.01
C PHE A 125 -8.15 -7.01 -2.40
N LYS A 126 -9.33 -6.45 -2.67
CA LYS A 126 -9.79 -5.21 -2.02
C LYS A 126 -9.86 -5.38 -0.50
N SER A 127 -10.34 -6.52 -0.01
CA SER A 127 -10.32 -6.83 1.43
C SER A 127 -8.91 -6.90 2.01
N VAL A 128 -7.91 -7.34 1.24
CA VAL A 128 -6.49 -7.31 1.67
C VAL A 128 -6.00 -5.87 1.80
N ILE A 129 -6.37 -5.00 0.85
CA ILE A 129 -6.04 -3.57 0.90
C ILE A 129 -6.72 -2.90 2.11
N ASP A 130 -8.02 -3.13 2.32
CA ASP A 130 -8.78 -2.48 3.41
C ASP A 130 -8.35 -2.93 4.82
N GLN A 131 -7.76 -4.12 4.94
CA GLN A 131 -7.23 -4.66 6.19
C GLN A 131 -5.73 -4.39 6.36
N ASN A 132 -5.13 -3.63 5.44
CA ASN A 132 -3.76 -3.21 5.59
C ASN A 132 -3.66 -2.14 6.69
N HIS A 133 -2.74 -2.36 7.63
CA HIS A 133 -2.57 -1.53 8.83
C HIS A 133 -1.09 -1.23 9.07
N GLY A 134 -0.35 -0.96 8.02
CA GLY A 134 1.08 -0.76 8.09
C GLY A 134 1.76 -0.54 6.75
N ILE A 135 3.03 -0.20 6.87
CA ILE A 135 3.94 -0.02 5.73
C ILE A 135 5.19 -0.89 5.86
N LYS A 136 5.18 -1.88 6.76
CA LYS A 136 6.27 -2.85 6.90
C LYS A 136 6.39 -3.69 5.63
N GLU A 137 7.52 -4.36 5.44
CA GLU A 137 7.77 -5.23 4.29
C GLU A 137 6.63 -6.22 4.05
N THR A 138 6.12 -6.87 5.10
CA THR A 138 4.99 -7.80 4.98
C THR A 138 3.70 -7.14 4.50
N ASN A 139 3.48 -5.86 4.83
CA ASN A 139 2.36 -5.06 4.32
C ASN A 139 2.60 -4.70 2.85
N LEU A 140 3.79 -4.21 2.52
CA LEU A 140 4.16 -3.79 1.18
C LEU A 140 4.08 -4.93 0.18
N LEU A 141 4.63 -6.11 0.52
CA LEU A 141 4.60 -7.28 -0.36
C LEU A 141 3.17 -7.76 -0.63
N LYS A 142 2.28 -7.70 0.37
CA LYS A 142 0.85 -8.03 0.19
C LYS A 142 0.14 -7.08 -0.77
N LEU A 143 0.60 -5.85 -0.90
CA LEU A 143 0.01 -4.85 -1.79
C LEU A 143 0.64 -4.87 -3.19
N LEU A 144 1.97 -4.98 -3.28
CA LEU A 144 2.73 -4.76 -4.52
C LEU A 144 2.88 -6.03 -5.37
N LEU A 145 3.10 -7.20 -4.76
CA LEU A 145 3.24 -8.45 -5.52
C LEU A 145 1.97 -8.79 -6.32
N PRO A 146 0.75 -8.70 -5.74
CA PRO A 146 -0.45 -9.07 -6.48
C PRO A 146 -0.76 -8.18 -7.68
N ILE A 147 -0.28 -6.93 -7.72
CA ILE A 147 -0.41 -6.09 -8.92
C ILE A 147 0.69 -6.35 -9.95
N GLY A 148 1.68 -7.19 -9.63
CA GLY A 148 2.70 -7.66 -10.55
C GLY A 148 4.04 -6.95 -10.45
N ILE A 149 4.35 -6.27 -9.35
CA ILE A 149 5.72 -5.82 -9.03
C ILE A 149 6.49 -7.00 -8.46
N ASP A 150 7.69 -7.27 -8.94
CA ASP A 150 8.51 -8.35 -8.39
C ASP A 150 9.21 -7.91 -7.09
N SER A 151 9.48 -8.83 -6.19
CA SER A 151 10.34 -8.59 -5.04
C SER A 151 11.74 -8.12 -5.41
N ASP A 152 12.26 -8.59 -6.55
CA ASP A 152 13.59 -8.18 -7.04
C ASP A 152 13.63 -6.73 -7.54
N ASP A 153 12.45 -6.14 -7.84
CA ASP A 153 12.32 -4.73 -8.21
C ASP A 153 12.34 -3.78 -6.99
N LEU A 154 12.30 -4.34 -5.76
CA LEU A 154 12.22 -3.57 -4.52
C LEU A 154 13.58 -3.48 -3.82
N ASP A 155 13.96 -2.25 -3.46
CA ASP A 155 15.20 -2.01 -2.72
C ASP A 155 15.11 -2.58 -1.29
N LYS A 156 16.03 -3.49 -0.94
CA LYS A 156 16.06 -4.16 0.37
C LYS A 156 16.38 -3.21 1.53
N VAL A 157 17.20 -2.18 1.28
CA VAL A 157 17.51 -1.15 2.28
C VAL A 157 16.28 -0.30 2.54
N TRP A 158 15.52 0.04 1.49
CA TRP A 158 14.25 0.72 1.63
C TRP A 158 13.23 -0.11 2.43
N LEU A 159 13.08 -1.41 2.13
CA LEU A 159 12.20 -2.29 2.89
C LEU A 159 12.59 -2.36 4.38
N ALA A 160 13.88 -2.44 4.69
CA ALA A 160 14.39 -2.38 6.05
C ALA A 160 14.03 -1.05 6.74
N ASN A 161 14.22 0.08 6.05
CA ASN A 161 13.86 1.40 6.57
C ASN A 161 12.35 1.52 6.87
N MET A 162 11.51 0.95 6.00
CA MET A 162 10.06 0.90 6.14
C MET A 162 9.64 0.04 7.33
N ASN A 163 10.29 -1.12 7.54
CA ASN A 163 10.09 -1.97 8.72
C ASN A 163 10.36 -1.20 10.01
N THR A 164 11.54 -0.59 10.11
CA THR A 164 11.92 0.18 11.30
C THR A 164 10.99 1.37 11.51
N PHE A 165 10.55 2.05 10.45
CA PHE A 165 9.66 3.21 10.55
C PHE A 165 8.27 2.81 11.04
N GLY A 166 7.73 1.70 10.53
CA GLY A 166 6.48 1.10 11.00
C GLY A 166 6.56 0.58 12.44
N GLU A 167 7.68 -0.02 12.84
CA GLU A 167 7.92 -0.48 14.21
C GLU A 167 7.95 0.68 15.20
N GLU A 168 8.76 1.69 14.91
CA GLU A 168 8.89 2.85 15.76
C GLU A 168 7.58 3.62 15.90
N ARG A 169 6.76 3.72 14.84
CA ARG A 169 5.37 4.23 14.94
C ARG A 169 4.53 3.38 15.88
N GLY A 170 4.59 2.06 15.75
CA GLY A 170 3.84 1.12 16.59
C GLY A 170 4.22 1.21 18.06
N GLU A 171 5.51 1.34 18.37
CA GLU A 171 5.98 1.56 19.74
C GLU A 171 5.35 2.81 20.35
N ILE A 172 5.29 3.92 19.61
CA ILE A 172 4.69 5.18 20.10
C ILE A 172 3.18 5.05 20.32
N ALA A 173 2.48 4.34 19.43
CA ALA A 173 1.03 4.18 19.52
C ALA A 173 0.62 3.24 20.67
N HIS A 174 1.46 2.27 21.03
CA HIS A 174 1.15 1.23 22.01
C HIS A 174 1.86 1.39 23.36
N SER A 175 2.91 2.21 23.46
CA SER A 175 3.55 2.54 24.73
C SER A 175 3.08 3.91 25.22
N SER A 176 2.77 4.01 26.52
CA SER A 176 2.54 5.33 27.13
C SER A 176 3.80 6.18 26.96
N ALA A 177 3.65 7.50 26.79
CA ALA A 177 4.77 8.44 26.60
C ALA A 177 5.88 8.34 27.67
N ILE A 178 5.58 7.72 28.81
CA ILE A 178 6.49 7.46 29.95
C ILE A 178 7.43 6.26 29.68
N LYS A 179 7.06 5.33 28.78
CA LYS A 179 7.80 4.07 28.51
C LYS A 179 8.56 4.07 27.18
N THR A 180 8.40 5.09 26.33
CA THR A 180 9.06 5.15 25.03
C THR A 180 10.55 5.44 25.21
N LYS A 181 11.41 4.44 24.96
CA LYS A 181 12.86 4.51 25.25
C LYS A 181 13.67 5.40 24.28
N LYS A 182 13.10 5.77 23.13
CA LYS A 182 13.75 6.60 22.11
C LYS A 182 12.87 7.79 21.75
N THR A 183 13.33 8.96 22.16
CA THR A 183 12.74 10.23 21.75
C THR A 183 13.17 10.54 20.31
N PRO A 184 12.24 10.77 19.37
CA PRO A 184 12.57 11.04 17.98
C PRO A 184 13.19 12.43 17.87
N ASN A 185 14.31 12.51 17.17
CA ASN A 185 14.91 13.77 16.79
C ASN A 185 14.13 14.35 15.59
N PRO A 186 13.64 15.60 15.65
CA PRO A 186 12.88 16.21 14.56
C PRO A 186 13.63 16.28 13.21
N ALA A 187 14.96 16.47 13.23
CA ALA A 187 15.78 16.55 12.02
C ALA A 187 15.94 15.16 11.38
N ASP A 188 16.28 14.15 12.18
CA ASP A 188 16.42 12.77 11.72
C ASP A 188 15.10 12.23 11.16
N GLU A 189 13.99 12.57 11.82
CA GLU A 189 12.66 12.14 11.39
C GLU A 189 12.26 12.74 10.04
N LEU A 190 12.60 14.01 9.82
CA LEU A 190 12.40 14.63 8.51
C LEU A 190 13.25 13.96 7.44
N GLU A 191 14.52 13.69 7.74
CA GLU A 191 15.44 13.11 6.77
C GLU A 191 15.03 11.68 6.39
N ARG A 192 14.62 10.89 7.39
CA ARG A 192 14.07 9.56 7.17
C ARG A 192 12.85 9.58 6.26
N VAL A 193 11.88 10.46 6.50
CA VAL A 193 10.69 10.58 5.64
C VAL A 193 11.08 10.97 4.21
N LYS A 194 12.06 11.86 4.02
CA LYS A 194 12.55 12.19 2.67
C LYS A 194 13.16 10.99 1.96
N GLN A 195 14.01 10.22 2.64
CA GLN A 195 14.62 9.01 2.07
C GLN A 195 13.55 7.99 1.66
N ILE A 196 12.53 7.80 2.50
CA ILE A 196 11.37 6.95 2.17
C ILE A 196 10.67 7.45 0.90
N ILE A 197 10.40 8.76 0.79
CA ILE A 197 9.73 9.35 -0.38
C ILE A 197 10.55 9.17 -1.66
N GLN A 198 11.88 9.30 -1.59
CA GLN A 198 12.76 9.16 -2.77
C GLN A 198 12.65 7.77 -3.39
N GLU A 199 12.66 6.73 -2.56
CA GLU A 199 12.51 5.36 -3.02
C GLU A 199 11.06 5.05 -3.41
N LEU A 200 10.08 5.60 -2.70
CA LEU A 200 8.66 5.49 -3.04
C LEU A 200 8.33 6.10 -4.40
N GLU A 201 9.10 7.09 -4.85
CA GLU A 201 9.00 7.63 -6.21
C GLU A 201 9.34 6.58 -7.28
N LYS A 202 10.35 5.74 -7.03
CA LYS A 202 10.71 4.64 -7.94
C LYS A 202 9.58 3.61 -7.97
N VAL A 203 8.99 3.29 -6.81
CA VAL A 203 7.81 2.42 -6.73
C VAL A 203 6.62 3.02 -7.48
N ASP A 204 6.35 4.33 -7.39
CA ASP A 204 5.30 4.99 -8.18
C ASP A 204 5.50 4.80 -9.69
N GLN A 205 6.75 4.88 -10.14
CA GLN A 205 7.11 4.67 -11.54
C GLN A 205 6.91 3.21 -11.96
N LEU A 206 7.28 2.24 -11.11
CA LEU A 206 7.00 0.82 -11.33
C LEU A 206 5.48 0.59 -11.49
N ILE A 207 4.67 1.09 -10.57
CA ILE A 207 3.20 0.97 -10.63
C ILE A 207 2.66 1.60 -11.92
N THR A 208 3.15 2.78 -12.28
CA THR A 208 2.71 3.49 -13.49
C THR A 208 3.03 2.73 -14.77
N ASN A 209 4.14 1.98 -14.80
CA ASN A 209 4.54 1.20 -15.96
C ASN A 209 3.70 -0.08 -16.16
N LEU A 210 3.00 -0.56 -15.13
CA LEU A 210 2.14 -1.75 -15.24
C LEU A 210 0.89 -1.53 -16.12
N LEU A 211 0.47 -0.28 -16.29
CA LEU A 211 -0.76 0.09 -17.00
C LEU A 211 -0.50 0.61 -18.43
N LYS A 212 0.73 0.49 -18.91
CA LYS A 212 1.09 0.76 -20.32
C LYS A 212 0.93 -0.49 -21.16
#